data_AF-A0A7X9X5E0-F1
#
_entry.id   AF-A0A7X9X5E0-F1
#
_cell.length_a   1.000
_cell.length_b   1.000
_cell.length_c   1.000
_cell.angle_alpha   90.00
_cell.angle_beta   90.00
_cell.angle_gamma   90.00
#
_symmetry.space_group_name_H-M   'P 1'
#
loop_
_entity.id
_entity.type
_entity.pdbx_description
1 polymer ?
#
loop_
_entity_poly.entity_id
_entity_poly.type
_entity_poly.pdbx_seq_one_letter_code
_entity_poly.pdbx_strand_id
1 'polypeptide(L)'
;MKKTHCQILVGATISLLLLISISGCQLAGVPVVTAMHVANVADQHAAGKRAEKLWDQQLAEMREMQARGDPMGDYLYALGNAQGWIKDTSDPLKIRDLLAKAAQEGSSDAKIVLGIYYFVGAIPHQGTRSIWLPDSLRDHQHGLQLIREGMQARCTYGEPVVSAYGNRAYLRYISAASRIWPYFRDGQYRKEANGNYITILDKDPRLEKEWRDLDSKCLASGATSE
;
A
#
# COMPACT_ATOMS: atom_id res chain seq x y z
N MET A 1 74.04 -15.43 32.51
CA MET A 1 73.37 -16.37 33.44
C MET A 1 72.20 -17.00 32.71
N LYS A 2 72.18 -18.36 32.63
CA LYS A 2 71.05 -19.33 32.55
C LYS A 2 69.87 -19.03 31.60
N LYS A 3 69.33 -19.93 30.77
CA LYS A 3 69.64 -21.30 30.31
C LYS A 3 68.64 -21.65 29.17
N THR A 4 69.15 -22.08 28.01
CA THR A 4 68.75 -23.21 27.13
C THR A 4 67.31 -23.49 26.62
N HIS A 5 67.20 -23.50 25.26
CA HIS A 5 66.65 -24.52 24.30
C HIS A 5 65.11 -24.59 24.12
N CYS A 6 64.49 -24.95 22.98
CA CYS A 6 64.86 -25.76 21.80
C CYS A 6 63.90 -25.48 20.60
N GLN A 7 64.31 -25.90 19.39
CA GLN A 7 63.63 -25.85 18.07
C GLN A 7 62.28 -26.63 18.04
N ILE A 8 61.38 -26.43 17.05
CA ILE A 8 61.27 -27.25 15.82
C ILE A 8 60.21 -26.65 14.84
N LEU A 9 60.50 -26.84 13.55
CA LEU A 9 59.79 -26.50 12.31
C LEU A 9 58.62 -27.48 12.00
N VAL A 10 57.97 -27.31 10.82
CA VAL A 10 57.00 -28.19 10.11
C VAL A 10 55.53 -27.80 10.41
N GLY A 11 54.65 -27.43 9.48
CA GLY A 11 54.53 -27.69 8.04
C GLY A 11 53.41 -28.71 7.79
N ALA A 12 52.18 -28.29 7.47
CA ALA A 12 51.15 -29.21 6.97
C ALA A 12 50.06 -28.49 6.16
N THR A 13 50.22 -28.55 4.84
CA THR A 13 49.17 -28.48 3.82
C THR A 13 48.22 -29.68 3.98
N ILE A 14 46.91 -29.46 4.06
CA ILE A 14 45.91 -30.53 3.97
C ILE A 14 45.11 -30.34 2.68
N SER A 15 45.35 -31.27 1.76
CA SER A 15 44.66 -31.49 0.50
C SER A 15 43.18 -31.78 0.69
N LEU A 16 42.34 -31.09 -0.07
CA LEU A 16 40.91 -31.38 -0.21
C LEU A 16 40.76 -32.54 -1.22
N LEU A 17 40.58 -33.76 -0.71
CA LEU A 17 40.33 -34.96 -1.51
C LEU A 17 38.83 -35.20 -1.62
N LEU A 18 38.32 -35.05 -2.84
CA LEU A 18 36.98 -35.38 -3.28
C LEU A 18 36.80 -36.91 -3.21
N LEU A 19 35.93 -37.40 -2.33
CA LEU A 19 35.47 -38.80 -2.33
C LEU A 19 33.96 -38.83 -2.56
N ILE A 20 33.61 -39.09 -3.82
CA ILE A 20 32.28 -39.46 -4.28
C ILE A 20 32.16 -40.97 -4.08
N SER A 21 31.36 -41.41 -3.12
CA SER A 21 30.77 -42.75 -3.12
C SER A 21 29.78 -42.91 -1.97
N ILE A 22 28.48 -42.76 -2.24
CA ILE A 22 27.45 -43.57 -1.57
C ILE A 22 26.35 -43.90 -2.58
N SER A 23 26.29 -45.17 -2.94
CA SER A 23 25.16 -45.81 -3.60
C SER A 23 23.99 -45.98 -2.61
N GLY A 24 22.81 -45.55 -3.04
CA GLY A 24 21.50 -46.15 -2.76
C GLY A 24 21.13 -46.55 -1.33
N CYS A 25 20.42 -45.67 -0.63
CA CYS A 25 19.34 -46.10 0.26
C CYS A 25 18.16 -45.13 0.08
N GLN A 26 17.04 -45.65 -0.41
CA GLN A 26 15.77 -44.92 -0.50
C GLN A 26 15.27 -44.63 0.92
N LEU A 27 15.59 -43.46 1.45
CA LEU A 27 14.81 -42.88 2.54
C LEU A 27 13.69 -42.07 1.92
N ALA A 28 12.48 -42.56 2.16
CA ALA A 28 11.23 -41.91 1.81
C ALA A 28 11.22 -40.43 2.24
N GLY A 29 10.82 -39.56 1.31
CA GLY A 29 10.09 -38.34 1.63
C GLY A 29 10.88 -37.09 2.04
N VAL A 30 12.14 -36.91 1.65
CA VAL A 30 12.78 -35.58 1.76
C VAL A 30 12.55 -34.82 0.45
N PRO A 31 11.74 -33.74 0.42
CA PRO A 31 11.60 -32.96 -0.80
C PRO A 31 12.97 -32.39 -1.16
N VAL A 32 13.43 -32.67 -2.39
CA VAL A 32 14.56 -31.98 -3.01
C VAL A 32 14.12 -30.53 -3.20
N VAL A 33 14.27 -29.72 -2.17
CA VAL A 33 14.11 -28.28 -2.27
C VAL A 33 15.26 -27.81 -3.15
N THR A 34 14.95 -27.48 -4.40
CA THR A 34 15.97 -27.04 -5.36
C THR A 34 16.64 -25.76 -4.85
N ALA A 35 17.93 -25.57 -5.13
CA ALA A 35 18.65 -24.35 -4.75
C ALA A 35 17.95 -23.07 -5.25
N MET A 36 17.24 -23.17 -6.38
CA MET A 36 16.38 -22.09 -6.91
C MET A 36 15.21 -21.77 -5.98
N HIS A 37 14.56 -22.76 -5.38
CA HIS A 37 13.47 -22.54 -4.43
C HIS A 37 14.01 -21.90 -3.13
N VAL A 38 15.15 -22.37 -2.62
CA VAL A 38 15.80 -21.76 -1.44
C VAL A 38 16.23 -20.31 -1.72
N ALA A 39 16.83 -20.04 -2.88
CA ALA A 39 17.20 -18.69 -3.30
C ALA A 39 15.97 -17.78 -3.43
N ASN A 40 14.89 -18.26 -4.05
CA ASN A 40 13.65 -17.50 -4.18
C ASN A 40 13.01 -17.20 -2.81
N VAL A 41 13.01 -18.14 -1.87
CA VAL A 41 12.53 -17.93 -0.50
C VAL A 41 13.43 -16.94 0.25
N ALA A 42 14.75 -17.03 0.12
CA ALA A 42 15.69 -16.09 0.73
C ALA A 42 15.52 -14.67 0.18
N ASP A 43 15.34 -14.53 -1.13
CA ASP A 43 15.09 -13.25 -1.81
C ASP A 43 13.75 -12.64 -1.37
N GLN A 44 12.69 -13.46 -1.27
CA GLN A 44 11.40 -13.03 -0.75
C GLN A 44 11.49 -12.56 0.70
N HIS A 45 12.20 -13.30 1.54
CA HIS A 45 12.40 -12.93 2.95
C HIS A 45 13.22 -11.64 3.09
N ALA A 46 14.27 -11.48 2.28
CA ALA A 46 15.06 -10.24 2.24
C ALA A 46 14.22 -9.05 1.76
N ALA A 47 13.38 -9.24 0.74
CA ALA A 47 12.44 -8.23 0.28
C ALA A 47 11.42 -7.85 1.38
N GLY A 48 10.91 -8.84 2.13
CA GLY A 48 10.02 -8.60 3.28
C GLY A 48 10.65 -7.70 4.34
N LYS A 49 11.88 -8.00 4.76
CA LYS A 49 12.62 -7.16 5.73
C LYS A 49 12.90 -5.75 5.21
N ARG A 50 13.21 -5.60 3.91
CA ARG A 50 13.36 -4.28 3.29
C ARG A 50 12.03 -3.51 3.31
N ALA A 51 10.91 -4.16 3.00
CA ALA A 51 9.60 -3.54 3.05
C ALA A 51 9.24 -3.07 4.47
N GLU A 52 9.48 -3.89 5.48
CA GLU A 52 9.26 -3.56 6.89
C GLU A 52 10.02 -2.30 7.28
N LYS A 53 11.32 -2.24 6.99
CA LYS A 53 12.15 -1.05 7.26
C LYS A 53 11.63 0.21 6.55
N LEU A 54 11.17 0.08 5.31
CA LEU A 54 10.63 1.21 4.54
C LEU A 54 9.29 1.70 5.12
N TRP A 55 8.44 0.79 5.63
CA TRP A 55 7.23 1.16 6.35
C TRP A 55 7.52 1.85 7.68
N ASP A 56 8.53 1.39 8.43
CA ASP A 56 8.98 2.05 9.65
C ASP A 56 9.46 3.48 9.39
N GLN A 57 10.16 3.70 8.27
CA GLN A 57 10.59 5.03 7.83
C GLN A 57 9.38 5.93 7.54
N GLN A 58 8.41 5.44 6.76
CA GLN A 58 7.18 6.21 6.50
C GLN A 58 6.41 6.54 7.79
N LEU A 59 6.34 5.60 8.73
CA LEU A 59 5.68 5.83 10.01
C LEU A 59 6.40 6.92 10.82
N ALA A 60 7.73 6.96 10.77
CA ALA A 60 8.51 8.01 11.42
C ALA A 60 8.27 9.39 10.78
N GLU A 61 8.30 9.48 9.45
CA GLU A 61 8.02 10.73 8.72
C GLU A 61 6.60 11.24 8.97
N MET A 62 5.62 10.32 8.99
CA MET A 62 4.24 10.63 9.35
C MET A 62 4.12 11.20 10.77
N ARG A 63 4.79 10.60 11.76
CA ARG A 63 4.78 11.10 13.14
C ARG A 63 5.45 12.47 13.24
N GLU A 64 6.50 12.72 12.48
CA GLU A 64 7.14 14.03 12.41
C GLU A 64 6.18 15.09 11.84
N MET A 65 5.44 14.75 10.77
CA MET A 65 4.36 15.59 10.22
C MET A 65 3.31 15.92 11.28
N GLN A 66 2.83 14.92 12.03
CA GLN A 66 1.85 15.13 13.09
C GLN A 66 2.41 16.02 14.21
N ALA A 67 3.67 15.82 14.61
CA ALA A 67 4.31 16.59 15.68
C ALA A 67 4.45 18.09 15.35
N ARG A 68 4.55 18.44 14.06
CA ARG A 68 4.57 19.83 13.59
C ARG A 68 3.18 20.38 13.21
N GLY A 69 2.10 19.63 13.44
CA GLY A 69 0.74 20.03 13.13
C GLY A 69 0.40 20.03 11.64
N ASP A 70 1.12 19.25 10.82
CA ASP A 70 0.83 19.10 9.40
C ASP A 70 -0.34 18.12 9.20
N PRO A 71 -1.48 18.55 8.62
CA PRO A 71 -2.66 17.69 8.45
C PRO A 71 -2.41 16.54 7.46
N MET A 72 -1.32 16.58 6.68
CA MET A 72 -0.87 15.43 5.88
C MET A 72 -0.48 14.23 6.76
N GLY A 73 0.09 14.47 7.94
CA GLY A 73 0.42 13.41 8.89
C GLY A 73 -0.82 12.68 9.39
N ASP A 74 -1.88 13.42 9.76
CA ASP A 74 -3.15 12.86 10.21
C ASP A 74 -3.89 12.12 9.09
N TYR A 75 -3.80 12.63 7.86
CA TYR A 75 -4.28 11.94 6.67
C TYR A 75 -3.58 10.58 6.46
N LEU A 76 -2.24 10.56 6.48
CA LEU A 76 -1.46 9.33 6.28
C LEU A 76 -1.70 8.33 7.41
N TYR A 77 -1.93 8.78 8.64
CA TYR A 77 -2.32 7.93 9.75
C TYR A 77 -3.68 7.25 9.51
N ALA A 78 -4.67 8.02 9.04
CA ALA A 78 -5.99 7.49 8.71
C ALA A 78 -5.91 6.46 7.57
N LEU A 79 -5.17 6.79 6.51
CA LEU A 79 -4.96 5.90 5.37
C LEU A 79 -4.18 4.64 5.75
N GLY A 80 -3.21 4.75 6.67
CA GLY A 80 -2.44 3.61 7.13
C GLY A 80 -3.23 2.60 7.94
N ASN A 81 -4.14 3.08 8.78
CA ASN A 81 -5.14 2.23 9.43
C ASN A 81 -6.11 1.62 8.42
N ALA A 82 -6.54 2.40 7.42
CA ALA A 82 -7.41 1.93 6.35
C ALA A 82 -6.81 0.78 5.53
N GLN A 83 -5.51 0.87 5.25
CA GLN A 83 -4.75 -0.10 4.44
C GLN A 83 -4.13 -1.23 5.26
N GLY A 84 -4.14 -1.11 6.60
CA GLY A 84 -3.73 -2.14 7.55
C GLY A 84 -2.23 -2.23 7.82
N TRP A 85 -1.42 -1.28 7.34
CA TRP A 85 0.00 -1.18 7.72
C TRP A 85 0.19 -0.43 9.04
N ILE A 86 -0.81 0.34 9.48
CA ILE A 86 -1.03 0.71 10.89
C ILE A 86 -2.21 -0.12 11.40
N LYS A 87 -2.13 -0.62 12.64
CA LYS A 87 -3.09 -1.58 13.20
C LYS A 87 -3.82 -1.08 14.45
N ASP A 88 -3.90 0.23 14.61
CA ASP A 88 -4.57 0.84 15.77
C ASP A 88 -6.10 0.72 15.63
N THR A 89 -6.62 0.78 14.40
CA THR A 89 -8.02 0.52 14.11
C THR A 89 -8.23 -0.01 12.69
N SER A 90 -9.26 -0.84 12.54
CA SER A 90 -9.84 -1.25 11.25
C SER A 90 -11.34 -0.96 11.20
N ASP A 91 -11.86 -0.19 12.16
CA ASP A 91 -13.26 0.19 12.22
C ASP A 91 -13.56 1.24 11.13
N PRO A 92 -14.47 0.95 10.19
CA PRO A 92 -14.78 1.86 9.09
C PRO A 92 -15.27 3.23 9.55
N LEU A 93 -15.94 3.32 10.70
CA LEU A 93 -16.44 4.59 11.25
C LEU A 93 -15.31 5.42 11.85
N LYS A 94 -14.40 4.77 12.58
CA LYS A 94 -13.22 5.47 13.13
C LYS A 94 -12.31 5.99 12.03
N ILE A 95 -12.11 5.20 10.97
CA ILE A 95 -11.31 5.63 9.81
C ILE A 95 -11.96 6.83 9.11
N ARG A 96 -13.29 6.81 8.92
CA ARG A 96 -14.04 7.97 8.41
C ARG A 96 -13.81 9.19 9.29
N ASP A 97 -13.88 9.05 10.62
CA ASP A 97 -13.73 10.16 11.55
C ASP A 97 -12.29 10.72 11.55
N LEU A 98 -11.28 9.86 11.42
CA LEU A 98 -9.88 10.29 11.25
C LEU A 98 -9.68 11.07 9.94
N LEU A 99 -10.25 10.60 8.83
CA LEU A 99 -10.23 11.32 7.55
C LEU A 99 -10.97 12.67 7.65
N ALA A 100 -12.13 12.69 8.31
CA ALA A 100 -12.91 13.91 8.52
C ALA A 100 -12.14 14.94 9.36
N LYS A 101 -11.47 14.50 10.43
CA LYS A 101 -10.61 15.36 11.25
C LYS A 101 -9.48 15.96 10.41
N ALA A 102 -8.72 15.14 9.70
CA ALA A 102 -7.62 15.62 8.84
C ALA A 102 -8.12 16.58 7.74
N ALA A 103 -9.30 16.34 7.17
CA ALA A 103 -9.91 17.22 6.17
C ALA A 103 -10.34 18.57 6.78
N GLN A 104 -10.89 18.57 7.99
CA GLN A 104 -11.23 19.79 8.74
C GLN A 104 -9.99 20.60 9.12
N GLU A 105 -8.88 19.93 9.39
CA GLU A 105 -7.58 20.55 9.69
C GLU A 105 -6.82 21.01 8.42
N GLY A 106 -7.42 20.83 7.23
CA GLY A 106 -6.94 21.41 5.98
C GLY A 106 -6.25 20.45 5.02
N SER A 107 -6.22 19.14 5.31
CA SER A 107 -5.70 18.15 4.35
C SER A 107 -6.65 17.99 3.17
N SER A 108 -6.22 18.50 2.01
CA SER A 108 -6.95 18.31 0.74
C SER A 108 -7.02 16.83 0.33
N ASP A 109 -5.99 16.04 0.68
CA ASP A 109 -5.99 14.59 0.42
C ASP A 109 -6.99 13.86 1.28
N ALA A 110 -7.07 14.20 2.56
CA ALA A 110 -8.08 13.64 3.44
C ALA A 110 -9.48 13.97 2.92
N LYS A 111 -9.69 15.21 2.44
CA LYS A 111 -10.98 15.61 1.86
C LYS A 111 -11.31 14.79 0.60
N ILE A 112 -10.35 14.62 -0.30
CA ILE A 112 -10.52 13.77 -1.50
C ILE A 112 -10.84 12.33 -1.10
N VAL A 113 -10.03 11.72 -0.24
CA VAL A 113 -10.19 10.31 0.14
C VAL A 113 -11.45 10.08 0.96
N LEU A 114 -11.85 11.02 1.82
CA LEU A 114 -13.14 10.99 2.51
C LEU A 114 -14.29 11.02 1.50
N GLY A 115 -14.20 11.88 0.48
CA GLY A 115 -15.19 11.94 -0.57
C GLY A 115 -15.27 10.66 -1.41
N ILE A 116 -14.13 10.05 -1.74
CA ILE A 116 -14.07 8.73 -2.37
C ILE A 116 -14.72 7.68 -1.46
N TYR A 117 -14.46 7.74 -0.15
CA TYR A 117 -15.00 6.78 0.80
C TYR A 117 -16.52 6.86 0.90
N TYR A 118 -17.09 8.07 0.86
CA TYR A 118 -18.54 8.27 0.78
C TYR A 118 -19.14 7.83 -0.57
N PHE A 119 -18.45 8.12 -1.67
CA PHE A 119 -18.95 7.82 -3.03
C PHE A 119 -18.86 6.34 -3.38
N VAL A 120 -17.68 5.74 -3.23
CA VAL A 120 -17.41 4.35 -3.58
C VAL A 120 -17.87 3.40 -2.47
N GLY A 121 -17.79 3.85 -1.22
CA GLY A 121 -17.95 3.01 -0.04
C GLY A 121 -16.67 2.32 0.39
N ALA A 122 -15.53 2.54 -0.27
CA ALA A 122 -14.25 1.96 0.10
C ALA A 122 -13.12 2.97 -0.10
N ILE A 123 -12.10 2.86 0.75
CA ILE A 123 -10.86 3.62 0.59
C ILE A 123 -9.99 2.95 -0.48
N PRO A 124 -9.33 3.73 -1.36
CA PRO A 124 -8.35 3.21 -2.29
C PRO A 124 -7.27 2.37 -1.60
N HIS A 125 -7.08 1.14 -2.09
CA HIS A 125 -6.14 0.18 -1.51
C HIS A 125 -5.29 -0.48 -2.60
N GLN A 126 -4.04 -0.79 -2.26
CA GLN A 126 -3.12 -1.57 -3.10
C GLN A 126 -3.13 -3.09 -2.77
N GLY A 127 -3.78 -3.51 -1.68
CA GLY A 127 -3.80 -4.90 -1.22
C GLY A 127 -5.16 -5.61 -1.32
N THR A 128 -5.28 -6.75 -0.66
CA THR A 128 -6.38 -7.72 -0.85
C THR A 128 -7.64 -7.46 -0.04
N ARG A 129 -7.62 -6.54 0.95
CA ARG A 129 -8.78 -6.25 1.81
C ARG A 129 -9.03 -4.75 1.90
N SER A 130 -10.13 -4.30 1.31
CA SER A 130 -10.64 -2.94 1.48
C SER A 130 -11.48 -2.84 2.74
N ILE A 131 -11.37 -1.72 3.45
CA ILE A 131 -12.31 -1.34 4.51
C ILE A 131 -13.49 -0.64 3.86
N TRP A 132 -14.69 -1.13 4.15
CA TRP A 132 -15.93 -0.68 3.54
C TRP A 132 -16.77 0.12 4.52
N LEU A 133 -17.24 1.27 4.06
CA LEU A 133 -18.24 2.06 4.75
C LEU A 133 -19.59 1.31 4.67
N PRO A 134 -20.36 1.26 5.77
CA PRO A 134 -21.72 0.77 5.75
C PRO A 134 -22.54 1.44 4.65
N ASP A 135 -23.35 0.67 3.91
CA ASP A 135 -24.15 1.17 2.80
C ASP A 135 -25.02 2.37 3.18
N SER A 136 -25.56 2.38 4.41
CA SER A 136 -26.41 3.46 4.93
C SER A 136 -25.69 4.80 5.11
N LEU A 137 -24.35 4.80 5.06
CA LEU A 137 -23.53 5.99 5.19
C LEU A 137 -22.90 6.40 3.85
N ARG A 138 -23.12 5.64 2.79
CA ARG A 138 -22.65 6.03 1.45
C ARG A 138 -23.55 7.15 0.93
N ASP A 139 -22.90 8.17 0.38
CA ASP A 139 -23.56 9.34 -0.15
C ASP A 139 -22.77 9.84 -1.35
N HIS A 140 -23.25 9.51 -2.55
CA HIS A 140 -22.58 9.89 -3.78
C HIS A 140 -22.52 11.41 -3.95
N GLN A 141 -23.56 12.14 -3.56
CA GLN A 141 -23.59 13.59 -3.75
C GLN A 141 -22.58 14.28 -2.83
N HIS A 142 -22.60 13.92 -1.54
CA HIS A 142 -21.62 14.43 -0.59
C HIS A 142 -20.20 14.01 -0.94
N GLY A 143 -20.01 12.76 -1.38
CA GLY A 143 -18.72 12.26 -1.84
C GLY A 143 -18.14 13.07 -3.00
N LEU A 144 -18.94 13.33 -4.05
CA LEU A 144 -18.53 14.16 -5.19
C LEU A 144 -18.23 15.59 -4.78
N GLN A 145 -19.00 16.17 -3.85
CA GLN A 145 -18.76 17.51 -3.33
C GLN A 145 -17.38 17.59 -2.66
N LEU A 146 -17.10 16.68 -1.72
CA LEU A 146 -15.81 16.63 -1.01
C LEU A 146 -14.64 16.45 -1.97
N ILE A 147 -14.78 15.57 -2.97
CA ILE A 147 -13.74 15.37 -3.98
C ILE A 147 -13.49 16.66 -4.75
N ARG A 148 -14.54 17.33 -5.25
CA ARG A 148 -14.39 18.60 -5.98
C ARG A 148 -13.74 19.69 -5.14
N GLU A 149 -14.15 19.81 -3.87
CA GLU A 149 -13.55 20.77 -2.94
C GLU A 149 -12.07 20.47 -2.68
N GLY A 150 -11.71 19.21 -2.42
CA GLY A 150 -10.30 18.85 -2.20
C GLY A 150 -9.46 19.03 -3.47
N MET A 151 -10.06 18.80 -4.64
CA MET A 151 -9.42 19.01 -5.93
C MET A 151 -9.11 20.48 -6.25
N GLN A 152 -9.68 21.44 -5.53
CA GLN A 152 -9.36 22.87 -5.70
C GLN A 152 -7.90 23.18 -5.36
N ALA A 153 -7.33 22.49 -4.38
CA ALA A 153 -5.92 22.66 -4.00
C ALA A 153 -5.00 21.87 -4.93
N ARG A 154 -5.35 20.62 -5.20
CA ARG A 154 -4.63 19.77 -6.17
C ARG A 154 -5.52 18.69 -6.74
N CYS A 155 -5.31 18.40 -8.01
CA CYS A 155 -6.00 17.37 -8.78
C CYS A 155 -5.88 15.93 -8.24
N THR A 156 -4.87 15.68 -7.39
CA THR A 156 -4.45 14.35 -6.95
C THR A 156 -4.42 14.22 -5.44
N TYR A 157 -4.48 12.99 -4.95
CA TYR A 157 -4.20 12.64 -3.57
C TYR A 157 -2.99 11.69 -3.50
N GLY A 158 -2.22 11.75 -2.41
CA GLY A 158 -0.99 10.97 -2.23
C GLY A 158 -1.22 9.63 -1.54
N GLU A 159 -0.90 8.52 -2.19
CA GLU A 159 -0.87 7.19 -1.57
C GLU A 159 0.56 6.78 -1.21
N PRO A 160 0.83 6.35 0.03
CA PRO A 160 2.15 5.81 0.38
C PRO A 160 2.44 4.50 -0.34
N VAL A 161 3.63 4.40 -0.92
CA VAL A 161 4.11 3.20 -1.62
C VAL A 161 5.48 2.80 -1.08
N VAL A 162 5.62 1.50 -0.83
CA VAL A 162 6.90 0.86 -0.50
C VAL A 162 7.30 -0.07 -1.64
N SER A 163 8.45 0.19 -2.26
CA SER A 163 9.07 -0.69 -3.24
C SER A 163 10.28 -1.38 -2.62
N ALA A 164 10.11 -2.63 -2.19
CA ALA A 164 11.17 -3.43 -1.59
C ALA A 164 12.32 -3.76 -2.56
N TYR A 165 12.02 -3.87 -3.86
CA TYR A 165 13.01 -4.11 -4.92
C TYR A 165 13.70 -2.83 -5.35
N GLY A 166 12.97 -1.71 -5.42
CA GLY A 166 13.53 -0.39 -5.68
C GLY A 166 14.20 0.24 -4.45
N ASN A 167 14.11 -0.41 -3.28
CA ASN A 167 14.61 0.07 -1.99
C ASN A 167 14.21 1.53 -1.70
N ARG A 168 12.94 1.88 -1.96
CA ARG A 168 12.41 3.24 -1.80
C ARG A 168 11.00 3.24 -1.21
N ALA A 169 10.74 4.26 -0.40
CA ALA A 169 9.42 4.66 0.07
C ALA A 169 9.11 6.04 -0.54
N TYR A 170 7.90 6.24 -1.03
CA TYR A 170 7.49 7.50 -1.65
C TYR A 170 5.96 7.65 -1.63
N LEU A 171 5.49 8.87 -1.89
CA LEU A 171 4.07 9.14 -2.14
C LEU A 171 3.80 9.08 -3.63
N ARG A 172 2.87 8.22 -4.04
CA ARG A 172 2.34 8.18 -5.39
C ARG A 172 1.10 9.06 -5.47
N TYR A 173 1.13 10.07 -6.32
CA TYR A 173 -0.03 10.93 -6.55
C TYR A 173 -0.98 10.33 -7.59
N ILE A 174 -2.26 10.26 -7.24
CA ILE A 174 -3.30 9.66 -8.08
C ILE A 174 -4.41 10.67 -8.32
N SER A 175 -4.82 10.78 -9.58
CA SER A 175 -5.99 11.58 -9.96
C SER A 175 -7.23 11.11 -9.23
N ALA A 176 -7.87 11.99 -8.46
CA ALA A 176 -9.11 11.67 -7.79
C ALA A 176 -10.21 11.30 -8.80
N ALA A 177 -10.21 11.99 -9.94
CA ALA A 177 -11.18 11.76 -11.01
C ALA A 177 -11.08 10.36 -11.64
N SER A 178 -9.87 9.77 -11.68
CA SER A 178 -9.67 8.37 -12.12
C SER A 178 -10.45 7.35 -11.28
N ARG A 179 -10.79 7.71 -10.03
CA ARG A 179 -11.61 6.87 -9.13
C ARG A 179 -13.11 7.05 -9.33
N ILE A 180 -13.55 8.02 -10.13
CA ILE A 180 -14.96 8.42 -10.22
C ILE A 180 -15.56 8.13 -11.58
N TRP A 181 -14.90 8.54 -12.67
CA TRP A 181 -15.49 8.38 -14.01
C TRP A 181 -15.90 6.94 -14.38
N PRO A 182 -15.21 5.86 -13.93
CA PRO A 182 -15.64 4.49 -14.24
C PRO A 182 -17.02 4.15 -13.67
N TYR A 183 -17.38 4.71 -12.52
CA TYR A 183 -18.68 4.46 -11.89
C TYR A 183 -19.84 5.06 -12.70
N PHE A 184 -19.60 6.18 -13.41
CA PHE A 184 -20.60 6.75 -14.33
C PHE A 184 -20.63 6.05 -15.70
N ARG A 185 -19.52 5.43 -16.13
CA ARG A 185 -19.48 4.60 -17.34
C ARG A 185 -20.25 3.29 -17.14
N ASP A 186 -19.98 2.61 -16.03
CA ASP A 186 -20.40 1.22 -15.81
C ASP A 186 -21.70 1.14 -15.00
N GLY A 187 -21.99 2.18 -14.21
CA GLY A 187 -22.98 2.14 -13.13
C GLY A 187 -22.45 1.36 -11.93
N GLN A 188 -23.17 1.43 -10.81
CA GLN A 188 -22.89 0.65 -9.61
C GLN A 188 -24.11 -0.19 -9.25
N TYR A 189 -23.89 -1.47 -8.94
CA TYR A 189 -24.95 -2.41 -8.62
C TYR A 189 -24.61 -3.18 -7.33
N ARG A 190 -25.64 -3.52 -6.56
CA ARG A 190 -25.52 -4.38 -5.38
C ARG A 190 -26.39 -5.61 -5.55
N LYS A 191 -25.82 -6.77 -5.24
CA LYS A 191 -26.57 -8.02 -5.15
C LYS A 191 -27.28 -8.09 -3.80
N GLU A 192 -28.58 -8.26 -3.83
CA GLU A 192 -29.41 -8.48 -2.65
C GLU A 192 -29.36 -9.95 -2.19
N ALA A 193 -29.87 -10.22 -0.98
CA ALA A 193 -29.93 -11.57 -0.42
C ALA A 193 -30.78 -12.54 -1.26
N ASN A 194 -31.80 -12.02 -1.97
CA ASN A 194 -32.64 -12.77 -2.90
C ASN A 194 -31.93 -13.11 -4.23
N GLY A 195 -30.69 -12.62 -4.44
CA GLY A 195 -29.91 -12.82 -5.66
C GLY A 195 -30.12 -11.77 -6.75
N ASN A 196 -31.10 -10.88 -6.61
CA ASN A 196 -31.35 -9.78 -7.54
C ASN A 196 -30.28 -8.69 -7.42
N TYR A 197 -30.12 -7.92 -8.49
CA TYR A 197 -29.26 -6.73 -8.47
C TYR A 197 -30.12 -5.47 -8.40
N ILE A 198 -29.77 -4.57 -7.50
CA ILE A 198 -30.29 -3.21 -7.48
C ILE A 198 -29.25 -2.24 -8.01
N THR A 199 -29.69 -1.23 -8.75
CA THR A 199 -28.84 -0.13 -9.17
C THR A 199 -28.63 0.82 -8.00
N ILE A 200 -27.38 1.04 -7.62
CA ILE A 200 -26.96 2.04 -6.63
C ILE A 200 -26.68 3.38 -7.33
N LEU A 201 -26.05 3.32 -8.51
CA LEU A 201 -25.70 4.49 -9.30
C LEU A 201 -25.95 4.17 -10.76
N ASP A 202 -26.81 4.96 -11.40
CA ASP A 202 -27.06 4.85 -12.83
C ASP A 202 -25.85 5.32 -13.63
N LYS A 203 -25.73 4.77 -14.84
CA LYS A 203 -24.79 5.30 -15.84
C LYS A 203 -25.20 6.72 -16.19
N ASP A 204 -24.23 7.62 -16.25
CA ASP A 204 -24.44 9.02 -16.68
C ASP A 204 -23.32 9.41 -17.63
N PRO A 205 -23.53 9.34 -18.96
CA PRO A 205 -22.51 9.70 -19.96
C PRO A 205 -22.01 11.15 -19.85
N ARG A 206 -22.83 12.06 -19.31
CA ARG A 206 -22.45 13.46 -19.11
C ARG A 206 -21.45 13.56 -17.96
N LEU A 207 -21.76 12.95 -16.82
CA LEU A 207 -20.84 12.92 -15.67
C LEU A 207 -19.59 12.09 -15.97
N GLU A 208 -19.73 10.96 -16.67
CA GLU A 208 -18.60 10.18 -17.15
C GLU A 208 -17.62 11.05 -17.94
N LYS A 209 -18.11 11.78 -18.94
CA LYS A 209 -17.28 12.69 -19.74
C LYS A 209 -16.66 13.79 -18.88
N GLU A 210 -17.43 14.43 -18.01
CA GLU A 210 -16.94 15.48 -17.10
C GLU A 210 -15.74 14.99 -16.26
N TRP A 211 -15.90 13.84 -15.59
CA TRP A 211 -14.86 13.29 -14.73
C TRP A 211 -13.67 12.74 -15.51
N ARG A 212 -13.88 12.16 -16.70
CA ARG A 212 -12.79 11.72 -17.57
C ARG A 212 -11.97 12.89 -18.12
N ASP A 213 -12.63 14.00 -18.43
CA ASP A 213 -11.95 15.23 -18.87
C ASP A 213 -11.15 15.84 -17.71
N LEU A 214 -11.67 15.81 -16.48
CA LEU A 214 -10.93 16.20 -15.28
C LEU A 214 -9.70 15.32 -15.08
N ASP A 215 -9.85 14.00 -15.19
CA ASP A 215 -8.76 13.03 -15.07
C ASP A 215 -7.63 13.33 -16.06
N SER A 216 -8.00 13.52 -17.34
CA SER A 216 -7.06 13.86 -18.41
C SER A 216 -6.30 15.16 -18.15
N LYS A 217 -6.98 16.19 -17.61
CA LYS A 217 -6.34 17.47 -17.23
C LYS A 217 -5.36 17.29 -16.08
N CYS A 218 -5.73 16.49 -15.07
CA CYS A 218 -4.87 16.19 -13.94
C CYS A 218 -3.59 15.46 -14.39
N LEU A 219 -3.69 14.49 -15.29
CA LEU A 219 -2.54 13.80 -15.88
C LEU A 219 -1.64 14.75 -16.68
N ALA A 220 -2.23 15.63 -17.49
CA ALA A 220 -1.49 16.62 -18.28
C ALA A 220 -0.72 17.64 -17.43
N SER A 221 -1.18 17.92 -16.20
CA SER A 221 -0.46 18.79 -15.25
C SER A 221 0.76 18.16 -14.58
N GLY A 222 1.16 16.94 -14.98
CA GLY A 222 2.34 16.25 -14.43
C GLY A 222 2.06 15.54 -13.11
N ALA A 223 0.80 15.30 -12.76
CA ALA A 223 0.42 14.74 -11.46
C ALA A 223 0.66 13.22 -11.33
N THR A 224 1.28 12.60 -12.34
CA THR A 224 1.76 11.21 -12.33
C THR A 224 3.24 11.17 -12.70
N SER A 225 4.10 11.68 -11.82
CA SER A 225 5.52 11.34 -11.83
C SER A 225 5.84 10.56 -10.54
N GLU A 226 6.36 9.35 -10.71
CA GLU A 226 6.92 8.50 -9.65
C GLU A 226 8.09 9.17 -8.89
#